data_AF-A0A972EJT7-F1
#
_entry.id   AF-A0A972EJT7-F1
#
_cell.length_a   1.000
_cell.length_b   1.000
_cell.length_c   1.000
_cell.angle_alpha   90.00
_cell.angle_beta   90.00
_cell.angle_gamma   90.00
#
_symmetry.space_group_name_H-M   'P 1'
#
loop_
_entity.id
_entity.type
_entity.pdbx_description
1 polymer ?
#
loop_
_entity_poly.entity_id
_entity_poly.type
_entity_poly.pdbx_seq_one_letter_code
_entity_poly.pdbx_strand_id
1 'polypeptide(L)'
;MKFNNTVKTLAVLLLLVIVSLAGLQTVAAESGTRLLAQDAGVDLPGYESTEDVTNSIGFTADIYLCDEDGWAVGEPRSVFAADEEFCLMGVFNSGSSDQVRSVVAEWEDGFGHIQTSLGRDMTKGLKMHWSFSYDNPTNISPNVGKITVKDYDTCEVLGIYPIEINDQDALKPVFIGSTYRCHDDLSPNLDEPTVTFMADEKVCISGELINLGSGETRDVQFVWEDGLDYITTVDYDDVKPGDEMNVYYYYETPDQVASNSGWITVKDKSTDEWYANMRLNFINVDEFPDGQPEPLGFSGALYRCDGDNYATGNPTENFKLDENFCLTGNVIGANENWSSNLVFDWEDGQDNSTLLIGKDYIPGTVVNWYYYYYNPAMQQKNKGEVIVKDYDTCQILNRYPVNMGFETKFDAGTGL
;
A
#
# COMPACT_ATOMS: atom_id res chain seq x y z
N MET A 1 31.78 -40.81 -54.66
CA MET A 1 30.47 -41.45 -54.94
C MET A 1 29.80 -41.80 -53.62
N LYS A 2 28.45 -41.83 -53.60
CA LYS A 2 27.53 -42.58 -52.72
C LYS A 2 27.85 -42.74 -51.20
N PHE A 3 26.98 -42.11 -50.42
CA PHE A 3 26.46 -42.47 -49.10
C PHE A 3 26.41 -43.97 -48.70
N ASN A 4 26.56 -44.22 -47.40
CA ASN A 4 25.56 -44.85 -46.50
C ASN A 4 25.87 -44.38 -45.05
N ASN A 5 24.90 -43.95 -44.22
CA ASN A 5 23.94 -44.73 -43.41
C ASN A 5 24.64 -45.62 -42.35
N THR A 6 24.23 -45.74 -41.08
CA THR A 6 22.89 -45.58 -40.42
C THR A 6 23.12 -45.48 -38.88
N VAL A 7 22.57 -44.58 -38.04
CA VAL A 7 21.18 -44.39 -37.49
C VAL A 7 21.00 -44.84 -36.01
N LYS A 8 20.61 -43.88 -35.13
CA LYS A 8 19.92 -44.01 -33.79
C LYS A 8 20.72 -44.71 -32.63
N THR A 9 20.35 -44.64 -31.33
CA THR A 9 19.11 -44.19 -30.63
C THR A 9 19.33 -43.76 -29.14
N LEU A 10 18.51 -42.80 -28.66
CA LEU A 10 17.88 -42.66 -27.31
C LEU A 10 18.67 -42.47 -25.97
N ALA A 11 17.93 -41.88 -25.00
CA ALA A 11 17.96 -42.06 -23.53
C ALA A 11 19.02 -41.35 -22.65
N VAL A 12 18.75 -40.92 -21.39
CA VAL A 12 17.51 -40.46 -20.68
C VAL A 12 17.86 -39.88 -19.27
N LEU A 13 17.18 -38.82 -18.79
CA LEU A 13 17.13 -38.28 -17.38
C LEU A 13 18.49 -37.90 -16.68
N LEU A 14 18.59 -37.23 -15.50
CA LEU A 14 17.85 -36.13 -14.82
C LEU A 14 18.61 -35.69 -13.52
N LEU A 15 18.25 -34.53 -12.95
CA LEU A 15 18.17 -34.23 -11.49
C LEU A 15 19.41 -33.76 -10.66
N LEU A 16 19.33 -32.50 -10.13
CA LEU A 16 19.68 -31.97 -8.77
C LEU A 16 21.15 -32.07 -8.17
N VAL A 17 21.66 -31.20 -7.25
CA VAL A 17 21.32 -29.80 -6.80
C VAL A 17 22.30 -29.16 -5.77
N ILE A 18 22.34 -27.80 -5.67
CA ILE A 18 22.87 -26.87 -4.60
C ILE A 18 24.36 -27.15 -4.15
N VAL A 19 25.21 -26.40 -3.39
CA VAL A 19 25.35 -25.09 -2.66
C VAL A 19 26.83 -24.64 -2.86
N SER A 20 27.35 -23.43 -2.59
CA SER A 20 26.93 -22.12 -2.01
C SER A 20 27.92 -21.02 -2.51
N LEU A 21 27.94 -19.73 -2.13
CA LEU A 21 27.13 -18.81 -1.29
C LEU A 21 27.39 -17.34 -1.77
N ALA A 22 26.49 -16.41 -1.43
CA ALA A 22 26.68 -14.95 -1.20
C ALA A 22 27.49 -14.05 -2.18
N GLY A 23 26.91 -12.90 -2.53
CA GLY A 23 27.60 -11.80 -3.24
C GLY A 23 26.68 -10.66 -3.70
N LEU A 24 26.05 -9.94 -2.77
CA LEU A 24 25.17 -8.80 -3.08
C LEU A 24 25.87 -7.71 -3.90
N GLN A 25 25.19 -7.16 -4.91
CA GLN A 25 25.31 -5.75 -5.29
C GLN A 25 23.94 -5.15 -5.63
N THR A 26 23.47 -4.28 -4.74
CA THR A 26 22.67 -3.06 -4.98
C THR A 26 21.98 -2.90 -6.34
N VAL A 27 20.65 -2.91 -6.33
CA VAL A 27 19.83 -2.11 -7.25
C VAL A 27 19.37 -0.89 -6.46
N ALA A 28 19.80 0.31 -6.86
CA ALA A 28 19.15 1.54 -6.41
C ALA A 28 17.92 1.76 -7.29
N ALA A 29 16.74 1.93 -6.67
CA ALA A 29 15.51 2.16 -7.40
C ALA A 29 15.40 3.64 -7.82
N GLU A 30 15.56 3.93 -9.11
CA GLU A 30 15.13 5.20 -9.70
C GLU A 30 13.61 5.14 -9.98
N SER A 31 12.79 5.17 -8.94
CA SER A 31 11.32 5.35 -9.06
C SER A 31 11.05 6.81 -9.43
N GLY A 32 10.75 7.05 -10.71
CA GLY A 32 10.83 8.36 -11.36
C GLY A 32 9.54 9.18 -11.34
N THR A 33 8.69 8.98 -10.33
CA THR A 33 7.29 9.45 -10.31
C THR A 33 7.20 10.98 -10.47
N ARG A 34 6.41 11.41 -11.46
CA ARG A 34 6.35 12.81 -11.90
C ARG A 34 5.31 13.63 -11.11
N LEU A 35 5.61 13.86 -9.83
CA LEU A 35 4.72 14.57 -8.89
C LEU A 35 4.31 15.97 -9.38
N LEU A 36 3.00 16.17 -9.60
CA LEU A 36 2.36 17.45 -9.88
C LEU A 36 1.14 17.68 -8.98
N ALA A 37 1.38 17.99 -7.71
CA ALA A 37 0.36 18.57 -6.86
C ALA A 37 0.21 20.08 -7.19
N GLN A 38 -0.90 20.48 -7.80
CA GLN A 38 -1.28 21.89 -7.94
C GLN A 38 -2.61 22.19 -7.28
N ASP A 39 -2.63 23.23 -6.46
CA ASP A 39 -3.84 23.72 -5.82
C ASP A 39 -4.60 24.67 -6.77
N ALA A 40 -5.48 24.09 -7.59
CA ALA A 40 -6.31 24.81 -8.54
C ALA A 40 -7.80 24.59 -8.24
N GLY A 41 -8.44 25.57 -7.62
CA GLY A 41 -9.89 25.62 -7.46
C GLY A 41 -10.59 25.86 -8.80
N VAL A 42 -10.80 24.80 -9.57
CA VAL A 42 -11.50 24.81 -10.86
C VAL A 42 -12.93 24.29 -10.67
N ASP A 43 -13.92 25.19 -10.80
CA ASP A 43 -15.33 24.80 -10.90
C ASP A 43 -15.59 24.09 -12.23
N LEU A 44 -15.40 22.76 -12.26
CA LEU A 44 -15.82 21.92 -13.37
C LEU A 44 -17.37 21.80 -13.39
N PRO A 45 -17.99 21.84 -14.58
CA PRO A 45 -19.44 22.00 -14.69
C PRO A 45 -20.21 20.71 -14.35
N GLY A 46 -21.14 20.81 -13.39
CA GLY A 46 -22.34 19.97 -13.39
C GLY A 46 -22.23 18.58 -12.78
N TYR A 47 -21.56 18.42 -11.64
CA TYR A 47 -21.82 17.26 -10.76
C TYR A 47 -23.19 17.42 -10.09
N GLU A 48 -24.28 17.15 -10.83
CA GLU A 48 -25.59 16.90 -10.25
C GLU A 48 -25.59 15.47 -9.69
N SER A 49 -25.52 15.34 -8.37
CA SER A 49 -25.59 14.04 -7.70
C SER A 49 -26.95 13.39 -7.97
N THR A 50 -26.97 12.29 -8.70
CA THR A 50 -28.10 11.36 -8.71
C THR A 50 -28.29 10.82 -7.30
N GLU A 51 -29.39 11.18 -6.63
CA GLU A 51 -29.79 10.60 -5.35
C GLU A 51 -30.23 9.13 -5.54
N ASP A 52 -29.27 8.21 -5.63
CA ASP A 52 -29.48 6.80 -5.29
C ASP A 52 -28.75 6.50 -3.97
N VAL A 53 -29.52 6.09 -2.97
CA VAL A 53 -29.05 6.01 -1.58
C VAL A 53 -28.37 4.67 -1.34
N THR A 54 -27.02 4.67 -1.32
CA THR A 54 -26.21 3.60 -0.75
C THR A 54 -25.17 4.18 0.21
N ASN A 55 -25.04 3.54 1.37
CA ASN A 55 -24.37 4.02 2.58
C ASN A 55 -22.89 4.40 2.33
N SER A 56 -22.62 5.69 2.14
CA SER A 56 -21.27 6.13 1.80
C SER A 56 -20.33 6.11 3.01
N ILE A 57 -19.28 5.31 2.87
CA ILE A 57 -18.01 5.36 3.63
C ILE A 57 -17.46 6.81 3.63
N GLY A 58 -16.52 7.13 4.52
CA GLY A 58 -16.08 8.50 4.80
C GLY A 58 -15.55 9.32 3.62
N PHE A 59 -15.21 8.69 2.50
CA PHE A 59 -14.90 9.30 1.20
C PHE A 59 -15.84 8.74 0.12
N THR A 60 -16.24 9.56 -0.84
CA THR A 60 -17.11 9.14 -1.95
C THR A 60 -16.49 9.60 -3.26
N ALA A 61 -16.18 8.67 -4.15
CA ALA A 61 -15.34 8.91 -5.31
C ALA A 61 -15.62 7.96 -6.46
N ASP A 62 -15.24 8.42 -7.65
CA ASP A 62 -15.25 7.69 -8.91
C ASP A 62 -13.82 7.74 -9.51
N ILE A 63 -13.50 6.79 -10.39
CA ILE A 63 -12.22 6.72 -11.09
C ILE A 63 -12.42 7.07 -12.56
N TYR A 64 -11.52 7.88 -13.10
CA TYR A 64 -11.58 8.47 -14.45
C TYR A 64 -10.28 8.28 -15.20
N LEU A 65 -10.27 8.55 -16.50
CA LEU A 65 -9.03 8.79 -17.26
C LEU A 65 -8.43 10.14 -16.82
N CYS A 66 -7.10 10.26 -16.81
CA CYS A 66 -6.43 11.55 -16.66
C CYS A 66 -6.19 12.25 -18.02
N ASP A 67 -6.19 13.58 -18.04
CA ASP A 67 -5.65 14.38 -19.15
C ASP A 67 -4.14 14.67 -19.01
N GLU A 68 -3.56 15.39 -19.98
CA GLU A 68 -2.12 15.72 -20.02
C GLU A 68 -1.62 16.58 -18.84
N ASP A 69 -2.53 17.27 -18.13
CA ASP A 69 -2.24 18.06 -16.93
C ASP A 69 -2.54 17.27 -15.63
N GLY A 70 -3.00 16.01 -15.76
CA GLY A 70 -3.27 15.10 -14.65
C GLY A 70 -4.64 15.28 -13.99
N TRP A 71 -5.69 15.63 -14.75
CA TRP A 71 -7.06 15.80 -14.24
C TRP A 71 -8.05 14.75 -14.75
N ALA A 72 -8.98 14.35 -13.89
CA ALA A 72 -10.11 13.46 -14.20
C ALA A 72 -10.96 13.99 -15.36
N VAL A 73 -11.05 13.20 -16.44
CA VAL A 73 -11.81 13.50 -17.65
C VAL A 73 -12.61 12.29 -18.16
N GLY A 74 -13.73 12.59 -18.84
CA GLY A 74 -14.63 11.59 -19.40
C GLY A 74 -15.66 11.06 -18.41
N GLU A 75 -16.16 9.85 -18.67
CA GLU A 75 -17.09 9.13 -17.80
C GLU A 75 -16.32 8.25 -16.81
N PRO A 76 -16.89 7.92 -15.63
CA PRO A 76 -16.30 6.96 -14.70
C PRO A 76 -16.01 5.59 -15.34
N ARG A 77 -14.87 4.99 -15.00
CA ARG A 77 -14.53 3.60 -15.35
C ARG A 77 -13.54 2.98 -14.36
N SER A 78 -13.66 1.68 -14.14
CA SER A 78 -12.70 0.88 -13.36
C SER A 78 -11.60 0.23 -14.22
N VAL A 79 -11.66 0.34 -15.55
CA VAL A 79 -10.81 -0.42 -16.49
C VAL A 79 -9.96 0.51 -17.36
N PHE A 80 -8.65 0.32 -17.34
CA PHE A 80 -7.64 1.14 -18.01
C PHE A 80 -6.66 0.27 -18.80
N ALA A 81 -6.04 0.79 -19.86
CA ALA A 81 -4.89 0.13 -20.48
C ALA A 81 -3.62 0.35 -19.64
N ALA A 82 -2.62 -0.51 -19.83
CA ALA A 82 -1.35 -0.44 -19.11
C ALA A 82 -0.63 0.93 -19.21
N ASP A 83 -0.80 1.63 -20.33
CA ASP A 83 -0.21 2.93 -20.65
C ASP A 83 -1.15 4.13 -20.43
N GLU A 84 -2.33 3.93 -19.83
CA GLU A 84 -3.24 5.01 -19.42
C GLU A 84 -2.99 5.47 -17.98
N GLU A 85 -3.00 6.77 -17.74
CA GLU A 85 -3.02 7.34 -16.39
C GLU A 85 -4.47 7.39 -15.86
N PHE A 86 -4.68 6.97 -14.61
CA PHE A 86 -6.00 6.90 -13.98
C PHE A 86 -6.11 7.84 -12.78
N CYS A 87 -7.30 8.41 -12.62
CA CYS A 87 -7.55 9.59 -11.80
C CYS A 87 -8.70 9.34 -10.82
N LEU A 88 -8.43 9.32 -9.52
CA LEU A 88 -9.45 9.25 -8.48
C LEU A 88 -9.96 10.67 -8.19
N MET A 89 -11.26 10.92 -8.40
CA MET A 89 -11.91 12.17 -8.03
C MET A 89 -13.06 11.91 -7.05
N GLY A 90 -13.09 12.62 -5.93
CA GLY A 90 -14.10 12.40 -4.89
C GLY A 90 -14.32 13.56 -3.92
N VAL A 91 -15.16 13.32 -2.92
CA VAL A 91 -15.57 14.25 -1.86
C VAL A 91 -15.35 13.58 -0.50
N PHE A 92 -14.71 14.29 0.42
CA PHE A 92 -14.62 13.85 1.81
C PHE A 92 -15.90 14.19 2.59
N ASN A 93 -16.54 13.17 3.14
CA ASN A 93 -17.85 13.23 3.75
C ASN A 93 -17.84 13.00 5.27
N SER A 94 -16.73 12.53 5.85
CA SER A 94 -16.59 12.38 7.32
C SER A 94 -16.38 13.74 8.03
N GLY A 95 -16.49 13.73 9.37
CA GLY A 95 -16.22 14.89 10.22
C GLY A 95 -17.20 16.08 10.10
N SER A 96 -16.69 17.27 10.42
CA SER A 96 -17.37 18.57 10.27
C SER A 96 -16.67 19.45 9.23
N SER A 97 -17.31 20.53 8.77
CA SER A 97 -16.72 21.49 7.81
C SER A 97 -15.46 22.18 8.32
N ASP A 98 -15.32 22.27 9.64
CA ASP A 98 -14.31 23.08 10.32
C ASP A 98 -13.16 22.21 10.88
N GLN A 99 -13.27 20.88 10.74
CA GLN A 99 -12.25 19.92 11.14
C GLN A 99 -11.41 19.53 9.92
N VAL A 100 -10.12 19.85 9.97
CA VAL A 100 -9.12 19.29 9.06
C VAL A 100 -8.82 17.85 9.46
N ARG A 101 -8.66 16.98 8.47
CA ARG A 101 -8.21 15.58 8.58
C ARG A 101 -7.23 15.31 7.45
N SER A 102 -6.06 14.76 7.75
CA SER A 102 -5.12 14.33 6.72
C SER A 102 -5.62 13.01 6.10
N VAL A 103 -5.86 13.00 4.79
CA VAL A 103 -6.41 11.86 4.04
C VAL A 103 -5.38 11.38 3.03
N VAL A 104 -5.10 10.08 3.00
CA VAL A 104 -4.13 9.46 2.09
C VAL A 104 -4.88 8.56 1.10
N ALA A 105 -4.56 8.70 -0.19
CA ALA A 105 -4.95 7.75 -1.23
C ALA A 105 -3.74 6.86 -1.58
N GLU A 106 -3.95 5.54 -1.58
CA GLU A 106 -2.91 4.52 -1.66
C GLU A 106 -3.19 3.57 -2.82
N TRP A 107 -2.31 3.54 -3.81
CA TRP A 107 -2.43 2.63 -4.96
C TRP A 107 -1.72 1.30 -4.65
N GLU A 108 -2.49 0.23 -4.46
CA GLU A 108 -2.01 -1.15 -4.24
C GLU A 108 -2.13 -1.96 -5.53
N ASP A 109 -1.02 -2.56 -5.99
CA ASP A 109 -1.06 -3.57 -7.05
C ASP A 109 -1.76 -4.84 -6.54
N GLY A 110 -2.35 -5.64 -7.43
CA GLY A 110 -3.07 -6.84 -7.03
C GLY A 110 -2.20 -7.99 -6.51
N PHE A 111 -0.88 -7.80 -6.32
CA PHE A 111 -0.06 -8.69 -5.50
C PHE A 111 -0.08 -8.31 -4.02
N GLY A 112 -0.64 -7.15 -3.67
CA GLY A 112 -0.68 -6.63 -2.30
C GLY A 112 0.35 -5.54 -2.02
N HIS A 113 1.05 -5.04 -3.04
CA HIS A 113 2.08 -4.03 -2.87
C HIS A 113 1.53 -2.64 -3.20
N ILE A 114 1.29 -1.82 -2.17
CA ILE A 114 1.17 -0.35 -2.30
C ILE A 114 2.38 0.19 -3.09
N GLN A 115 2.16 0.66 -4.31
CA GLN A 115 3.17 1.25 -5.19
C GLN A 115 3.45 2.71 -4.82
N THR A 116 2.39 3.45 -4.43
CA THR A 116 2.47 4.88 -4.08
C THR A 116 1.34 5.27 -3.13
N SER A 117 1.58 6.32 -2.34
CA SER A 117 0.66 6.87 -1.35
C SER A 117 0.75 8.40 -1.34
N LEU A 118 -0.39 9.09 -1.50
CA LEU A 118 -0.46 10.54 -1.61
C LEU A 118 -1.40 11.13 -0.55
N GLY A 119 -0.83 11.76 0.47
CA GLY A 119 -1.55 12.47 1.53
C GLY A 119 -1.95 13.90 1.16
N ARG A 120 -3.11 14.35 1.64
CA ARG A 120 -3.51 15.76 1.67
C ARG A 120 -4.49 16.05 2.81
N ASP A 121 -4.37 17.23 3.39
CA ASP A 121 -5.36 17.75 4.33
C ASP A 121 -6.72 18.04 3.64
N MET A 122 -7.78 17.59 4.29
CA MET A 122 -9.16 17.68 3.84
C MET A 122 -10.11 18.21 4.91
N THR A 123 -11.15 18.91 4.47
CA THR A 123 -12.32 19.29 5.27
C THR A 123 -13.59 18.75 4.62
N LYS A 124 -14.68 18.62 5.39
CA LYS A 124 -15.92 18.05 4.87
C LYS A 124 -16.49 18.85 3.70
N GLY A 125 -16.77 18.16 2.59
CA GLY A 125 -17.25 18.75 1.34
C GLY A 125 -16.13 19.22 0.40
N LEU A 126 -14.86 19.13 0.79
CA LEU A 126 -13.75 19.39 -0.12
C LEU A 126 -13.73 18.31 -1.22
N LYS A 127 -13.74 18.76 -2.47
CA LYS A 127 -13.45 17.91 -3.63
C LYS A 127 -11.95 17.68 -3.74
N MET A 128 -11.55 16.44 -3.98
CA MET A 128 -10.16 16.05 -4.16
C MET A 128 -9.93 15.22 -5.41
N HIS A 129 -8.67 15.23 -5.82
CA HIS A 129 -8.19 14.65 -7.06
C HIS A 129 -6.79 14.08 -6.86
N TRP A 130 -6.56 12.84 -7.28
CA TRP A 130 -5.24 12.20 -7.35
C TRP A 130 -5.08 11.47 -8.68
N SER A 131 -3.98 11.71 -9.38
CA SER A 131 -3.57 10.98 -10.59
C SER A 131 -2.54 9.90 -10.25
N PHE A 132 -2.59 8.79 -10.97
CA PHE A 132 -1.74 7.61 -10.82
C PHE A 132 -1.36 7.05 -12.19
N SER A 133 -0.13 6.56 -12.31
CA SER A 133 0.35 5.89 -13.52
C SER A 133 1.48 4.90 -13.21
N TYR A 134 1.75 3.98 -14.14
CA TYR A 134 2.78 2.97 -13.99
C TYR A 134 4.13 3.45 -14.57
N ASP A 135 5.17 3.48 -13.72
CA ASP A 135 6.56 3.76 -14.12
C ASP A 135 7.06 2.83 -15.26
N ASN A 136 6.48 1.62 -15.40
CA ASN A 136 6.73 0.72 -16.52
C ASN A 136 5.47 -0.08 -16.93
N PRO A 137 4.79 0.27 -18.04
CA PRO A 137 3.58 -0.43 -18.49
C PRO A 137 3.83 -1.83 -19.07
N THR A 138 5.10 -2.25 -19.26
CA THR A 138 5.43 -3.54 -19.91
C THR A 138 5.55 -4.73 -18.96
N ASN A 139 5.35 -4.53 -17.65
CA ASN A 139 5.50 -5.56 -16.63
C ASN A 139 4.43 -5.43 -15.53
N ILE A 140 3.18 -5.24 -15.97
CA ILE A 140 2.02 -5.20 -15.06
C ILE A 140 1.57 -6.64 -14.80
N SER A 141 1.51 -7.00 -13.53
CA SER A 141 0.91 -8.24 -13.07
C SER A 141 0.57 -8.08 -11.58
N PRO A 142 -0.56 -8.65 -11.10
CA PRO A 142 -1.70 -9.07 -11.92
C PRO A 142 -2.35 -7.85 -12.60
N ASN A 143 -3.34 -8.10 -13.46
CA ASN A 143 -4.04 -7.06 -14.21
C ASN A 143 -5.13 -6.35 -13.37
N VAL A 144 -4.87 -6.18 -12.07
CA VAL A 144 -5.74 -5.53 -11.08
C VAL A 144 -4.92 -4.82 -10.01
N GLY A 145 -5.56 -3.88 -9.34
CA GLY A 145 -5.16 -3.31 -8.06
C GLY A 145 -6.35 -2.63 -7.40
N LYS A 146 -6.10 -1.81 -6.38
CA LYS A 146 -7.12 -0.96 -5.76
C LYS A 146 -6.51 0.35 -5.25
N ILE A 147 -7.25 1.45 -5.33
CA ILE A 147 -6.95 2.63 -4.51
C ILE A 147 -7.68 2.49 -3.18
N THR A 148 -6.93 2.46 -2.09
CA THR A 148 -7.50 2.56 -0.73
C THR A 148 -7.36 4.01 -0.28
N VAL A 149 -8.45 4.62 0.18
CA VAL A 149 -8.43 5.95 0.81
C VAL A 149 -8.57 5.77 2.31
N LYS A 150 -7.66 6.37 3.09
CA LYS A 150 -7.61 6.27 4.54
C LYS A 150 -7.52 7.63 5.20
N ASP A 151 -8.03 7.71 6.41
CA ASP A 151 -7.64 8.74 7.36
C ASP A 151 -6.26 8.43 7.93
N TYR A 152 -5.36 9.41 7.88
CA TYR A 152 -3.96 9.22 8.25
C TYR A 152 -3.67 9.27 9.76
N ASP A 153 -4.61 9.77 10.57
CA ASP A 153 -4.46 9.84 12.03
C ASP A 153 -5.27 8.76 12.76
N THR A 154 -6.36 8.25 12.16
CA THR A 154 -7.17 7.16 12.73
C THR A 154 -6.99 5.81 12.04
N CYS A 155 -6.30 5.74 10.90
CA CYS A 155 -6.19 4.55 10.03
C CYS A 155 -7.56 3.98 9.56
N GLU A 156 -8.61 4.80 9.69
CA GLU A 156 -9.97 4.51 9.25
C GLU A 156 -9.99 4.40 7.72
N VAL A 157 -10.42 3.25 7.19
CA VAL A 157 -10.64 3.09 5.74
C VAL A 157 -11.85 3.92 5.34
N LEU A 158 -11.61 4.96 4.55
CA LEU A 158 -12.63 5.91 4.07
C LEU A 158 -13.22 5.48 2.72
N GLY A 159 -12.57 4.55 2.01
CA GLY A 159 -13.07 3.93 0.78
C GLY A 159 -12.06 2.97 0.15
N ILE A 160 -12.54 2.00 -0.63
CA ILE A 160 -11.73 1.13 -1.48
C ILE A 160 -12.32 1.15 -2.89
N TYR A 161 -11.47 1.41 -3.89
CA TYR A 161 -11.86 1.62 -5.28
C TYR A 161 -11.03 0.67 -6.17
N PRO A 162 -11.57 -0.48 -6.62
CA PRO A 162 -10.83 -1.46 -7.41
C PRO A 162 -10.57 -0.96 -8.84
N ILE A 163 -9.45 -1.40 -9.41
CA ILE A 163 -8.99 -1.00 -10.75
C ILE A 163 -8.51 -2.24 -11.51
N GLU A 164 -8.95 -2.39 -12.75
CA GLU A 164 -8.46 -3.36 -13.72
C GLU A 164 -7.49 -2.68 -14.70
N ILE A 165 -6.37 -3.35 -15.00
CA ILE A 165 -5.36 -2.88 -15.96
C ILE A 165 -5.22 -3.88 -17.10
N ASN A 166 -5.83 -3.55 -18.23
CA ASN A 166 -5.96 -4.38 -19.41
C ASN A 166 -4.69 -4.29 -20.29
N ASP A 167 -3.87 -5.34 -20.26
CA ASP A 167 -2.82 -5.59 -21.25
C ASP A 167 -3.47 -6.03 -22.58
N GLN A 168 -3.32 -5.19 -23.62
CA GLN A 168 -4.05 -5.30 -24.88
C GLN A 168 -3.78 -6.59 -25.67
N ASP A 169 -2.68 -7.29 -25.39
CA ASP A 169 -2.34 -8.56 -26.05
C ASP A 169 -3.00 -9.80 -25.40
N ALA A 170 -3.54 -9.72 -24.17
CA ALA A 170 -4.31 -10.81 -23.56
C ALA A 170 -5.24 -10.37 -22.39
N LEU A 171 -6.55 -10.38 -22.63
CA LEU A 171 -7.57 -10.45 -21.57
C LEU A 171 -7.43 -11.78 -20.81
N LYS A 172 -6.77 -11.73 -19.65
CA LYS A 172 -6.70 -12.84 -18.69
C LYS A 172 -7.92 -12.83 -17.76
N PRO A 173 -8.34 -13.99 -17.21
CA PRO A 173 -9.31 -14.02 -16.12
C PRO A 173 -8.74 -13.28 -14.89
N VAL A 174 -9.56 -12.45 -14.26
CA VAL A 174 -9.15 -11.57 -13.16
C VAL A 174 -10.28 -11.49 -12.14
N PHE A 175 -9.96 -11.53 -10.85
CA PHE A 175 -10.94 -11.39 -9.77
C PHE A 175 -10.99 -9.92 -9.31
N ILE A 176 -12.16 -9.29 -9.44
CA ILE A 176 -12.44 -7.98 -8.86
C ILE A 176 -13.30 -8.20 -7.62
N GLY A 177 -12.81 -7.76 -6.47
CA GLY A 177 -13.51 -7.91 -5.19
C GLY A 177 -12.89 -7.07 -4.08
N SER A 178 -13.40 -7.26 -2.87
CA SER A 178 -12.90 -6.60 -1.66
C SER A 178 -13.17 -7.42 -0.41
N THR A 179 -12.48 -7.07 0.67
CA THR A 179 -12.61 -7.66 2.00
C THR A 179 -13.51 -6.79 2.89
N TYR A 180 -14.35 -7.42 3.70
CA TYR A 180 -15.43 -6.81 4.50
C TYR A 180 -15.52 -7.50 5.85
N ARG A 181 -16.10 -6.83 6.87
CA ARG A 181 -16.60 -7.53 8.07
C ARG A 181 -17.79 -8.42 7.68
N CYS A 182 -17.88 -9.64 8.21
CA CYS A 182 -19.11 -10.41 8.08
C CYS A 182 -20.19 -9.93 9.06
N HIS A 183 -21.46 -9.98 8.63
CA HIS A 183 -22.61 -9.99 9.53
C HIS A 183 -22.72 -11.32 10.32
N ASP A 184 -23.61 -11.36 11.32
CA ASP A 184 -23.87 -12.56 12.15
C ASP A 184 -24.23 -13.81 11.32
N ASP A 185 -24.92 -13.62 10.18
CA ASP A 185 -25.37 -14.67 9.27
C ASP A 185 -24.33 -15.09 8.21
N LEU A 186 -23.11 -14.54 8.29
CA LEU A 186 -21.98 -14.79 7.39
C LEU A 186 -22.10 -14.16 6.00
N SER A 187 -23.04 -13.22 5.79
CA SER A 187 -23.01 -12.34 4.62
C SER A 187 -22.00 -11.19 4.81
N PRO A 188 -21.40 -10.65 3.72
CA PRO A 188 -20.50 -9.49 3.81
C PRO A 188 -21.27 -8.22 4.18
N ASN A 189 -20.74 -7.43 5.11
CA ASN A 189 -21.19 -6.06 5.34
C ASN A 189 -20.64 -5.15 4.23
N LEU A 190 -21.32 -5.11 3.08
CA LEU A 190 -20.86 -4.39 1.89
C LEU A 190 -20.66 -2.88 2.10
N ASP A 191 -21.27 -2.31 3.15
CA ASP A 191 -21.12 -0.91 3.54
C ASP A 191 -19.80 -0.63 4.30
N GLU A 192 -19.08 -1.67 4.76
CA GLU A 192 -17.85 -1.57 5.56
C GLU A 192 -16.69 -2.42 4.98
N PRO A 193 -16.15 -2.08 3.79
CA PRO A 193 -14.93 -2.70 3.29
C PRO A 193 -13.74 -2.34 4.18
N THR A 194 -12.96 -3.35 4.55
CA THR A 194 -11.81 -3.22 5.45
C THR A 194 -10.74 -4.26 5.11
N VAL A 195 -9.47 -3.87 5.26
CA VAL A 195 -8.33 -4.81 5.26
C VAL A 195 -7.90 -5.19 6.69
N THR A 196 -8.40 -4.47 7.71
CA THR A 196 -8.02 -4.66 9.12
C THR A 196 -9.17 -5.26 9.93
N PHE A 197 -8.85 -6.31 10.69
CA PHE A 197 -9.76 -7.16 11.44
C PHE A 197 -9.24 -7.43 12.86
N MET A 198 -10.13 -7.71 13.80
CA MET A 198 -9.76 -8.29 15.10
C MET A 198 -9.52 -9.81 15.00
N ALA A 199 -8.78 -10.36 15.95
CA ALA A 199 -8.47 -11.80 16.03
C ALA A 199 -9.70 -12.73 16.14
N ASP A 200 -10.84 -12.22 16.63
CA ASP A 200 -12.13 -12.91 16.72
C ASP A 200 -13.14 -12.51 15.63
N GLU A 201 -12.81 -11.51 14.79
CA GLU A 201 -13.65 -11.11 13.66
C GLU A 201 -13.60 -12.13 12.53
N LYS A 202 -14.69 -12.19 11.76
CA LYS A 202 -14.78 -12.99 10.53
C LYS A 202 -14.52 -12.08 9.33
N VAL A 203 -13.55 -12.47 8.51
CA VAL A 203 -13.27 -11.85 7.22
C VAL A 203 -14.29 -12.37 6.22
N CYS A 204 -15.03 -11.48 5.56
CA CYS A 204 -15.82 -11.79 4.39
C CYS A 204 -15.14 -11.22 3.14
N ILE A 205 -15.25 -11.91 2.01
CA ILE A 205 -14.86 -11.44 0.68
C ILE A 205 -16.09 -11.48 -0.21
N SER A 206 -16.27 -10.43 -1.00
CA SER A 206 -17.24 -10.38 -2.09
C SER A 206 -16.55 -9.91 -3.37
N GLY A 207 -16.95 -10.45 -4.52
CA GLY A 207 -16.40 -10.10 -5.83
C GLY A 207 -16.84 -11.03 -6.95
N GLU A 208 -16.35 -10.77 -8.17
CA GLU A 208 -16.65 -11.55 -9.38
C GLU A 208 -15.39 -11.86 -10.19
N LEU A 209 -15.44 -12.95 -10.96
CA LEU A 209 -14.41 -13.27 -11.96
C LEU A 209 -14.82 -12.66 -13.30
N ILE A 210 -13.99 -11.74 -13.81
CA ILE A 210 -14.20 -11.04 -15.08
C ILE A 210 -13.27 -11.59 -16.18
N ASN A 211 -13.37 -11.03 -17.39
CA ASN A 211 -12.51 -11.32 -18.55
C ASN A 211 -12.46 -12.77 -19.05
N LEU A 212 -13.36 -13.64 -18.58
CA LEU A 212 -13.61 -14.95 -19.18
C LEU A 212 -14.38 -14.83 -20.51
N GLY A 213 -14.09 -15.75 -21.43
CA GLY A 213 -14.83 -15.88 -22.69
C GLY A 213 -16.31 -16.23 -22.48
N SER A 214 -17.17 -15.80 -23.41
CA SER A 214 -18.61 -16.13 -23.32
C SER A 214 -18.85 -17.63 -23.48
N GLY A 215 -19.27 -18.29 -22.39
CA GLY A 215 -19.42 -19.74 -22.32
C GLY A 215 -18.17 -20.51 -21.86
N GLU A 216 -17.14 -19.80 -21.43
CA GLU A 216 -15.99 -20.36 -20.69
C GLU A 216 -16.35 -20.52 -19.19
N THR A 217 -15.75 -21.52 -18.54
CA THR A 217 -15.78 -21.66 -17.08
C THR A 217 -14.37 -21.78 -16.49
N ARG A 218 -14.25 -21.52 -15.18
CA ARG A 218 -13.06 -21.80 -14.37
C ARG A 218 -13.43 -22.46 -13.06
N ASP A 219 -12.52 -23.30 -12.59
CA ASP A 219 -12.50 -23.74 -11.21
C ASP A 219 -11.57 -22.78 -10.45
N VAL A 220 -12.13 -22.00 -9.53
CA VAL A 220 -11.45 -20.96 -8.76
C VAL A 220 -11.14 -21.47 -7.37
N GLN A 221 -9.96 -21.16 -6.85
CA GLN A 221 -9.59 -21.42 -5.47
C GLN A 221 -9.20 -20.10 -4.79
N PHE A 222 -9.81 -19.86 -3.63
CA PHE A 222 -9.34 -18.88 -2.66
C PHE A 222 -8.45 -19.64 -1.67
N VAL A 223 -7.21 -19.17 -1.47
CA VAL A 223 -6.24 -19.70 -0.49
C VAL A 223 -6.06 -18.64 0.60
N TRP A 224 -6.11 -19.03 1.87
CA TRP A 224 -5.74 -18.15 2.99
C TRP A 224 -4.43 -18.63 3.63
N GLU A 225 -3.46 -17.71 3.68
CA GLU A 225 -2.15 -17.86 4.30
C GLU A 225 -1.99 -16.76 5.36
N ASP A 226 -1.46 -17.06 6.55
CA ASP A 226 -1.40 -16.12 7.69
C ASP A 226 -0.03 -15.43 7.86
N GLY A 227 0.82 -15.52 6.84
CA GLY A 227 2.20 -15.01 6.88
C GLY A 227 3.21 -15.97 7.52
N LEU A 228 2.77 -17.00 8.26
CA LEU A 228 3.62 -18.05 8.81
C LEU A 228 3.36 -19.41 8.16
N ASP A 229 2.10 -19.78 7.97
CA ASP A 229 1.66 -21.06 7.42
C ASP A 229 0.46 -20.90 6.45
N TYR A 230 0.21 -21.95 5.68
CA TYR A 230 -1.06 -22.14 4.95
C TYR A 230 -2.16 -22.49 5.95
N ILE A 231 -3.30 -21.79 5.92
CA ILE A 231 -4.43 -22.06 6.80
C ILE A 231 -5.46 -22.96 6.12
N THR A 232 -6.03 -22.52 4.99
CA THR A 232 -7.19 -23.19 4.39
C THR A 232 -7.45 -22.74 2.94
N THR A 233 -8.38 -23.43 2.27
CA THR A 233 -8.86 -23.12 0.92
C THR A 233 -10.38 -23.23 0.81
N VAL A 234 -10.98 -22.35 0.01
CA VAL A 234 -12.36 -22.47 -0.46
C VAL A 234 -12.36 -22.55 -1.99
N ASP A 235 -12.96 -23.61 -2.51
CA ASP A 235 -13.05 -23.89 -3.95
C ASP A 235 -14.44 -23.51 -4.51
N TYR A 236 -14.46 -22.99 -5.73
CA TYR A 236 -15.64 -22.86 -6.58
C TYR A 236 -15.37 -23.60 -7.90
N ASP A 237 -16.26 -24.50 -8.29
CA ASP A 237 -16.18 -25.21 -9.57
C ASP A 237 -17.16 -24.57 -10.59
N ASP A 238 -16.83 -24.59 -11.88
CA ASP A 238 -17.68 -24.10 -12.99
C ASP A 238 -18.10 -22.60 -12.95
N VAL A 239 -17.26 -21.71 -12.39
CA VAL A 239 -17.46 -20.24 -12.34
C VAL A 239 -17.48 -19.62 -13.74
N LYS A 240 -18.44 -18.74 -14.01
CA LYS A 240 -18.62 -17.99 -15.28
C LYS A 240 -18.28 -16.50 -15.12
N PRO A 241 -18.05 -15.77 -16.23
CA PRO A 241 -17.94 -14.31 -16.18
C PRO A 241 -19.19 -13.68 -15.55
N GLY A 242 -19.01 -12.93 -14.46
CA GLY A 242 -20.10 -12.30 -13.71
C GLY A 242 -20.87 -13.22 -12.74
N ASP A 243 -20.35 -14.41 -12.42
CA ASP A 243 -20.82 -15.17 -11.25
C ASP A 243 -20.22 -14.55 -9.96
N GLU A 244 -21.08 -14.04 -9.08
CA GLU A 244 -20.72 -13.46 -7.78
C GLU A 244 -20.22 -14.54 -6.79
N MET A 245 -19.05 -14.33 -6.20
CA MET A 245 -18.41 -15.23 -5.24
C MET A 245 -18.28 -14.55 -3.87
N ASN A 246 -18.90 -15.17 -2.86
CA ASN A 246 -18.89 -14.71 -1.47
C ASN A 246 -18.28 -15.75 -0.54
N VAL A 247 -17.13 -15.45 0.05
CA VAL A 247 -16.34 -16.35 0.91
C VAL A 247 -16.20 -15.75 2.31
N TYR A 248 -16.13 -16.58 3.35
CA TYR A 248 -15.79 -16.13 4.70
C TYR A 248 -14.70 -16.98 5.34
N TYR A 249 -13.89 -16.34 6.17
CA TYR A 249 -12.75 -16.90 6.89
C TYR A 249 -12.74 -16.41 8.34
N TYR A 250 -12.29 -17.26 9.26
CA TYR A 250 -12.16 -16.98 10.69
C TYR A 250 -11.20 -18.00 11.33
N TYR A 251 -10.57 -17.65 12.44
CA TYR A 251 -9.83 -18.61 13.26
C TYR A 251 -10.78 -19.32 14.23
N GLU A 252 -10.62 -20.64 14.43
CA GLU A 252 -11.40 -21.38 15.44
C GLU A 252 -11.02 -20.98 16.88
N THR A 253 -9.85 -20.36 17.08
CA THR A 253 -9.39 -19.80 18.35
C THR A 253 -8.54 -18.55 18.08
N PRO A 254 -8.88 -17.36 18.62
CA PRO A 254 -8.13 -16.11 18.38
C PRO A 254 -6.63 -16.19 18.67
N ASP A 255 -6.21 -16.98 19.67
CA ASP A 255 -4.81 -17.26 20.00
C ASP A 255 -4.00 -17.96 18.87
N GLN A 256 -4.66 -18.38 17.78
CA GLN A 256 -4.02 -18.98 16.60
C GLN A 256 -3.59 -17.95 15.54
N VAL A 257 -3.98 -16.68 15.70
CA VAL A 257 -3.69 -15.60 14.74
C VAL A 257 -2.19 -15.33 14.68
N ALA A 258 -1.54 -15.73 13.58
CA ALA A 258 -0.26 -15.13 13.21
C ALA A 258 -0.47 -13.63 12.95
N SER A 259 0.42 -12.82 13.52
CA SER A 259 0.13 -11.41 13.75
C SER A 259 0.49 -10.53 12.55
N ASN A 260 -0.29 -9.46 12.35
CA ASN A 260 -0.01 -8.31 11.48
C ASN A 260 0.00 -8.49 9.94
N SER A 261 0.04 -9.70 9.37
CA SER A 261 -0.16 -9.86 7.91
C SER A 261 -0.61 -11.25 7.47
N GLY A 262 -1.81 -11.35 6.90
CA GLY A 262 -2.28 -12.50 6.13
C GLY A 262 -2.55 -12.13 4.67
N TRP A 263 -2.71 -13.14 3.83
CA TRP A 263 -2.94 -13.02 2.39
C TRP A 263 -4.08 -13.93 1.97
N ILE A 264 -5.00 -13.42 1.15
CA ILE A 264 -5.95 -14.27 0.42
C ILE A 264 -5.68 -14.19 -1.07
N THR A 265 -5.05 -15.24 -1.57
CA THR A 265 -4.75 -15.42 -3.00
C THR A 265 -5.93 -16.09 -3.69
N VAL A 266 -6.45 -15.47 -4.76
CA VAL A 266 -7.49 -16.02 -5.64
C VAL A 266 -6.82 -16.50 -6.91
N LYS A 267 -7.03 -17.76 -7.30
CA LYS A 267 -6.29 -18.40 -8.40
C LYS A 267 -7.07 -19.50 -9.12
N ASP A 268 -6.58 -19.91 -10.28
CA ASP A 268 -7.00 -21.09 -11.03
C ASP A 268 -6.65 -22.37 -10.26
N LYS A 269 -7.66 -23.16 -9.88
CA LYS A 269 -7.51 -24.42 -9.15
C LYS A 269 -6.79 -25.53 -9.95
N SER A 270 -6.70 -25.38 -11.28
CA SER A 270 -6.14 -26.38 -12.19
C SER A 270 -4.75 -26.02 -12.74
N THR A 271 -4.45 -24.71 -12.86
CA THR A 271 -3.17 -24.21 -13.42
C THR A 271 -2.29 -23.45 -12.43
N ASP A 272 -2.81 -23.10 -11.24
CA ASP A 272 -2.14 -22.26 -10.23
C ASP A 272 -1.88 -20.81 -10.70
N GLU A 273 -2.55 -20.36 -11.78
CA GLU A 273 -2.49 -18.96 -12.26
C GLU A 273 -3.26 -18.02 -11.34
N TRP A 274 -2.61 -16.94 -10.87
CA TRP A 274 -3.20 -15.98 -9.93
C TRP A 274 -4.14 -15.01 -10.64
N TYR A 275 -5.29 -14.75 -10.01
CA TYR A 275 -6.32 -13.80 -10.45
C TYR A 275 -6.39 -12.55 -9.58
N ALA A 276 -6.03 -12.65 -8.28
CA ALA A 276 -5.84 -11.54 -7.34
C ALA A 276 -5.08 -12.02 -6.07
N ASN A 277 -4.47 -11.11 -5.32
CA ASN A 277 -4.06 -11.30 -3.93
C ASN A 277 -4.58 -10.14 -3.07
N MET A 278 -5.12 -10.43 -1.88
CA MET A 278 -5.72 -9.45 -0.97
C MET A 278 -5.01 -9.48 0.38
N ARG A 279 -4.43 -8.34 0.81
CA ARG A 279 -3.86 -8.20 2.15
C ARG A 279 -4.95 -8.23 3.23
N LEU A 280 -4.68 -8.97 4.29
CA LEU A 280 -5.38 -8.90 5.57
C LEU A 280 -4.42 -8.47 6.67
N ASN A 281 -4.90 -7.65 7.60
CA ASN A 281 -4.22 -7.31 8.84
C ASN A 281 -5.09 -7.78 10.01
N PHE A 282 -4.53 -8.56 10.94
CA PHE A 282 -5.23 -9.01 12.15
C PHE A 282 -4.63 -8.39 13.41
N ILE A 283 -5.49 -7.86 14.27
CA ILE A 283 -5.17 -7.28 15.58
C ILE A 283 -5.66 -8.26 16.66
N ASN A 284 -4.73 -8.90 17.38
CA ASN A 284 -5.09 -9.63 18.60
C ASN A 284 -5.17 -8.64 19.79
N VAL A 285 -6.25 -8.71 20.56
CA VAL A 285 -6.51 -7.85 21.72
C VAL A 285 -6.31 -8.61 23.04
N ASP A 286 -6.52 -9.93 23.07
CA ASP A 286 -6.46 -10.73 24.31
C ASP A 286 -5.03 -11.02 24.79
N GLU A 287 -4.02 -10.93 23.93
CA GLU A 287 -2.61 -10.87 24.35
C GLU A 287 -2.29 -9.58 25.14
N PHE A 288 -3.17 -8.56 25.10
CA PHE A 288 -2.92 -7.23 25.64
C PHE A 288 -4.09 -6.73 26.51
N PRO A 289 -4.21 -7.21 27.77
CA PRO A 289 -5.36 -6.91 28.64
C PRO A 289 -5.53 -5.43 29.04
N ASP A 290 -4.56 -4.55 28.73
CA ASP A 290 -4.66 -3.09 28.88
C ASP A 290 -4.97 -2.35 27.55
N GLY A 291 -5.17 -3.06 26.43
CA GLY A 291 -5.83 -2.55 25.22
C GLY A 291 -4.94 -1.94 24.13
N GLN A 292 -3.62 -2.22 24.11
CA GLN A 292 -2.75 -1.94 22.96
C GLN A 292 -1.80 -3.12 22.70
N PRO A 293 -1.58 -3.54 21.44
CA PRO A 293 -0.50 -4.48 21.12
C PRO A 293 0.82 -3.97 21.70
N GLU A 294 1.70 -4.86 22.18
CA GLU A 294 3.06 -4.45 22.59
C GLU A 294 3.71 -3.80 21.37
N PRO A 295 3.84 -2.46 21.35
CA PRO A 295 3.92 -1.76 20.08
C PRO A 295 5.27 -2.04 19.47
N LEU A 296 5.31 -2.22 18.15
CA LEU A 296 6.59 -2.23 17.44
C LEU A 296 7.22 -0.85 17.67
N GLY A 297 8.22 -0.77 18.54
CA GLY A 297 8.91 0.47 18.83
C GLY A 297 9.84 0.84 17.69
N PHE A 298 10.03 2.13 17.44
CA PHE A 298 11.11 2.58 16.57
C PHE A 298 12.11 3.44 17.35
N SER A 299 13.36 2.97 17.43
CA SER A 299 14.44 3.71 18.08
C SER A 299 15.57 3.97 17.12
N GLY A 300 15.72 5.25 16.75
CA GLY A 300 16.76 5.75 15.88
C GLY A 300 17.23 7.13 16.27
N ALA A 301 17.93 7.78 15.35
CA ALA A 301 18.27 9.19 15.43
C ALA A 301 18.45 9.78 14.03
N LEU A 302 18.43 11.11 13.96
CA LEU A 302 18.73 11.86 12.75
C LEU A 302 20.24 12.09 12.62
N TYR A 303 20.75 11.97 11.39
CA TYR A 303 22.16 12.11 11.00
C TYR A 303 22.27 12.94 9.72
N ARG A 304 23.48 13.40 9.38
CA ARG A 304 23.77 13.90 8.03
C ARG A 304 23.97 12.74 7.08
N CYS A 305 23.37 12.79 5.89
CA CYS A 305 23.67 11.82 4.86
C CYS A 305 25.05 12.07 4.21
N ASP A 306 25.68 11.02 3.69
CA ASP A 306 26.72 11.13 2.66
C ASP A 306 26.12 11.19 1.24
N GLY A 307 27.00 11.16 0.22
CA GLY A 307 26.59 11.22 -1.19
C GLY A 307 25.90 9.96 -1.73
N ASP A 308 25.95 8.85 -0.98
CA ASP A 308 25.24 7.60 -1.28
C ASP A 308 23.97 7.45 -0.42
N ASN A 309 23.59 8.51 0.31
CA ASN A 309 22.46 8.62 1.25
C ASN A 309 22.50 7.69 2.48
N TYR A 310 23.71 7.38 2.97
CA TYR A 310 23.89 6.70 4.27
C TYR A 310 24.19 7.70 5.39
N ALA A 311 23.73 7.39 6.60
CA ALA A 311 23.97 8.23 7.78
C ALA A 311 25.45 8.30 8.18
N THR A 312 25.90 9.51 8.51
CA THR A 312 27.28 9.80 8.90
C THR A 312 27.41 10.69 10.14
N GLY A 313 28.55 10.53 10.81
CA GLY A 313 28.93 11.37 11.96
C GLY A 313 28.18 11.03 13.24
N ASN A 314 27.85 12.08 14.01
CA ASN A 314 27.10 11.97 15.25
C ASN A 314 25.63 12.37 15.01
N PRO A 315 24.68 11.86 15.83
CA PRO A 315 23.29 12.30 15.82
C PRO A 315 23.13 13.81 15.91
N THR A 316 22.16 14.36 15.17
CA THR A 316 21.93 15.80 15.07
C THR A 316 20.50 16.13 14.63
N GLU A 317 19.86 17.09 15.31
CA GLU A 317 18.57 17.69 14.93
C GLU A 317 18.73 19.03 14.17
N ASN A 318 19.96 19.44 13.84
CA ASN A 318 20.24 20.75 13.23
C ASN A 318 21.00 20.59 11.90
N PHE A 319 20.40 21.11 10.83
CA PHE A 319 20.87 20.95 9.45
C PHE A 319 20.97 22.30 8.73
N LYS A 320 21.80 22.39 7.70
CA LYS A 320 21.74 23.51 6.75
C LYS A 320 20.63 23.29 5.73
N LEU A 321 20.21 24.37 5.05
CA LEU A 321 19.22 24.28 3.96
C LEU A 321 19.74 23.42 2.79
N ASP A 322 21.05 23.29 2.62
CA ASP A 322 21.69 22.46 1.59
C ASP A 322 22.13 21.07 2.07
N GLU A 323 21.67 20.60 3.25
CA GLU A 323 22.00 19.27 3.79
C GLU A 323 20.80 18.31 3.74
N ASN A 324 21.01 17.11 3.18
CA ASN A 324 20.12 15.97 3.35
C ASN A 324 20.22 15.44 4.79
N PHE A 325 19.10 15.01 5.36
CA PHE A 325 19.08 14.32 6.66
C PHE A 325 18.67 12.85 6.49
N CYS A 326 19.31 11.99 7.28
CA CYS A 326 19.11 10.55 7.30
C CYS A 326 18.56 10.14 8.67
N LEU A 327 17.40 9.48 8.71
CA LEU A 327 16.89 8.83 9.91
C LEU A 327 17.37 7.37 9.90
N THR A 328 18.21 7.01 10.86
CA THR A 328 18.68 5.62 11.02
C THR A 328 18.30 5.09 12.39
N GLY A 329 17.66 3.92 12.42
CA GLY A 329 17.19 3.30 13.65
C GLY A 329 16.93 1.81 13.49
N ASN A 330 16.42 1.21 14.56
CA ASN A 330 16.00 -0.19 14.59
C ASN A 330 14.52 -0.27 14.94
N VAL A 331 13.84 -1.23 14.32
CA VAL A 331 12.53 -1.70 14.78
C VAL A 331 12.74 -2.56 16.04
N ILE A 332 11.86 -2.40 17.02
CA ILE A 332 11.88 -3.04 18.34
C ILE A 332 10.54 -3.73 18.54
N GLY A 333 10.52 -4.86 19.21
CA GLY A 333 9.32 -5.58 19.63
C GLY A 333 9.70 -6.80 20.45
N ALA A 334 8.77 -7.38 21.21
CA ALA A 334 9.04 -8.57 22.01
C ALA A 334 9.06 -9.87 21.20
N ASN A 335 8.45 -9.88 20.00
CA ASN A 335 8.36 -11.05 19.12
C ASN A 335 9.10 -10.79 17.80
N GLU A 336 10.23 -11.47 17.60
CA GLU A 336 11.09 -11.34 16.40
C GLU A 336 10.40 -11.81 15.09
N ASN A 337 9.24 -12.47 15.18
CA ASN A 337 8.45 -12.92 14.02
C ASN A 337 7.35 -11.95 13.59
N TRP A 338 7.08 -10.86 14.34
CA TRP A 338 6.06 -9.88 13.95
C TRP A 338 6.58 -8.93 12.87
N SER A 339 6.02 -8.98 11.67
CA SER A 339 6.13 -7.90 10.70
C SER A 339 5.26 -6.70 11.10
N SER A 340 5.63 -5.49 10.72
CA SER A 340 4.71 -4.35 10.57
C SER A 340 5.22 -3.41 9.48
N ASN A 341 4.34 -2.57 8.95
CA ASN A 341 4.73 -1.49 8.06
C ASN A 341 4.93 -0.22 8.91
N LEU A 342 5.92 0.60 8.55
CA LEU A 342 6.24 1.85 9.24
C LEU A 342 6.08 3.04 8.29
N VAL A 343 5.36 4.06 8.73
CA VAL A 343 5.34 5.36 8.06
C VAL A 343 6.48 6.20 8.59
N PHE A 344 7.27 6.76 7.68
CA PHE A 344 8.22 7.82 7.92
C PHE A 344 7.65 9.10 7.31
N ASP A 345 7.28 10.04 8.18
CA ASP A 345 6.53 11.24 7.82
C ASP A 345 7.31 12.48 8.23
N TRP A 346 7.68 13.29 7.25
CA TRP A 346 8.37 14.56 7.48
C TRP A 346 7.39 15.73 7.37
N GLU A 347 6.85 16.16 8.53
CA GLU A 347 6.14 17.43 8.66
C GLU A 347 7.17 18.57 8.68
N ASP A 348 7.17 19.44 7.68
CA ASP A 348 8.20 20.49 7.54
C ASP A 348 7.94 21.74 8.42
N GLY A 349 6.78 21.80 9.08
CA GLY A 349 6.34 22.93 9.91
C GLY A 349 5.85 24.15 9.11
N GLN A 350 5.59 24.00 7.82
CA GLN A 350 4.92 24.99 6.94
C GLN A 350 3.72 24.35 6.21
N ASP A 351 3.02 23.44 6.89
CA ASP A 351 1.86 22.69 6.40
C ASP A 351 2.14 21.78 5.18
N ASN A 352 3.41 21.36 5.00
CA ASN A 352 3.81 20.33 4.04
C ASN A 352 4.26 19.07 4.80
N SER A 353 3.75 17.90 4.39
CA SER A 353 4.25 16.57 4.79
C SER A 353 4.96 15.90 3.61
N THR A 354 5.86 14.95 3.88
CA THR A 354 6.28 13.92 2.93
C THR A 354 6.26 12.56 3.60
N LEU A 355 5.47 11.64 3.04
CA LEU A 355 5.25 10.29 3.56
C LEU A 355 6.08 9.25 2.79
N LEU A 356 6.67 8.30 3.51
CA LEU A 356 7.12 7.01 2.97
C LEU A 356 6.56 5.87 3.83
N ILE A 357 5.90 4.90 3.22
CA ILE A 357 5.51 3.64 3.86
C ILE A 357 6.56 2.58 3.53
N GLY A 358 7.37 2.19 4.52
CA GLY A 358 8.24 1.02 4.45
C GLY A 358 7.51 -0.21 5.03
N LYS A 359 7.71 -1.40 4.46
CA LYS A 359 6.87 -2.57 4.74
C LYS A 359 7.63 -3.72 5.38
N ASP A 360 6.85 -4.61 5.99
CA ASP A 360 7.26 -5.96 6.43
C ASP A 360 8.50 -5.97 7.34
N TYR A 361 8.66 -4.92 8.14
CA TYR A 361 9.76 -4.78 9.09
C TYR A 361 9.53 -5.64 10.34
N ILE A 362 10.45 -6.54 10.61
CA ILE A 362 10.50 -7.31 11.86
C ILE A 362 11.41 -6.64 12.92
N PRO A 363 11.19 -6.84 14.23
CA PRO A 363 12.10 -6.41 15.28
C PRO A 363 13.56 -6.83 15.01
N GLY A 364 14.48 -5.91 15.30
CA GLY A 364 15.90 -6.04 14.94
C GLY A 364 16.23 -5.57 13.53
N THR A 365 15.26 -5.26 12.66
CA THR A 365 15.54 -4.69 11.33
C THR A 365 16.10 -3.27 11.47
N VAL A 366 17.27 -3.06 10.87
CA VAL A 366 17.89 -1.73 10.75
C VAL A 366 17.24 -0.98 9.59
N VAL A 367 16.64 0.17 9.86
CA VAL A 367 16.07 1.05 8.85
C VAL A 367 17.00 2.26 8.65
N ASN A 368 17.29 2.60 7.40
CA ASN A 368 17.89 3.87 7.02
C ASN A 368 16.99 4.56 5.99
N TRP A 369 16.29 5.59 6.43
CA TRP A 369 15.53 6.49 5.58
C TRP A 369 16.30 7.79 5.37
N TYR A 370 16.09 8.47 4.24
CA TYR A 370 16.67 9.78 3.98
C TYR A 370 15.67 10.72 3.32
N TYR A 371 15.81 12.01 3.63
CA TYR A 371 15.06 13.08 3.00
C TYR A 371 16.00 14.05 2.29
N TYR A 372 15.57 14.49 1.11
CA TYR A 372 16.20 15.57 0.36
C TYR A 372 15.13 16.48 -0.24
N TYR A 373 15.35 17.78 -0.16
CA TYR A 373 14.50 18.74 -0.87
C TYR A 373 14.94 18.80 -2.34
N TYR A 374 14.02 18.53 -3.28
CA TYR A 374 14.29 18.56 -4.72
C TYR A 374 14.82 19.92 -5.23
N ASN A 375 14.48 21.03 -4.57
CA ASN A 375 15.05 22.35 -4.86
C ASN A 375 15.50 23.08 -3.58
N PRO A 376 16.76 22.89 -3.13
CA PRO A 376 17.28 23.52 -1.92
C PRO A 376 17.30 25.06 -1.97
N ALA A 377 17.31 25.66 -3.16
CA ALA A 377 17.32 27.11 -3.32
C ALA A 377 15.96 27.78 -3.03
N MET A 378 14.88 27.00 -2.87
CA MET A 378 13.55 27.48 -2.50
C MET A 378 13.19 27.26 -1.02
N GLN A 379 14.03 26.55 -0.26
CA GLN A 379 13.79 26.33 1.17
C GLN A 379 13.85 27.64 1.98
N GLN A 380 13.04 27.66 3.04
CA GLN A 380 13.09 28.67 4.09
C GLN A 380 13.57 28.04 5.40
N LYS A 381 13.92 28.85 6.40
CA LYS A 381 14.22 28.33 7.74
C LYS A 381 12.94 27.84 8.39
N ASN A 382 12.79 26.54 8.54
CA ASN A 382 11.65 25.88 9.16
C ASN A 382 12.09 25.03 10.36
N LYS A 383 11.12 24.66 11.19
CA LYS A 383 11.28 23.64 12.21
C LYS A 383 10.12 22.68 12.06
N GLY A 384 10.44 21.42 11.80
CA GLY A 384 9.50 20.33 11.66
C GLY A 384 9.89 19.15 12.54
N GLU A 385 9.28 18.00 12.30
CA GLU A 385 9.72 16.73 12.87
C GLU A 385 9.47 15.55 11.93
N VAL A 386 10.34 14.53 12.02
CA VAL A 386 10.08 13.23 11.40
C VAL A 386 9.30 12.39 12.40
N ILE A 387 8.04 12.13 12.10
CA ILE A 387 7.17 11.22 12.84
C ILE A 387 7.41 9.82 12.30
N VAL A 388 7.49 8.84 13.20
CA VAL A 388 7.41 7.43 12.83
C VAL A 388 6.13 6.85 13.41
N LYS A 389 5.21 6.43 12.54
CA LYS A 389 3.97 5.74 12.91
C LYS A 389 4.09 4.25 12.57
N ASP A 390 3.52 3.39 13.41
CA ASP A 390 3.07 2.08 12.95
C ASP A 390 1.90 2.31 11.98
N TYR A 391 1.98 1.70 10.80
CA TYR A 391 1.11 2.01 9.67
C TYR A 391 -0.28 1.38 9.80
N ASP A 392 -0.38 0.22 10.44
CA ASP A 392 -1.61 -0.57 10.48
C ASP A 392 -2.49 -0.19 11.68
N THR A 393 -1.89 0.41 12.72
CA THR A 393 -2.57 0.96 13.91
C THR A 393 -2.58 2.49 14.00
N CYS A 394 -1.88 3.19 13.10
CA CYS A 394 -1.57 4.63 13.17
C CYS A 394 -0.83 5.10 14.45
N GLN A 395 -0.35 4.17 15.28
CA GLN A 395 0.29 4.52 16.56
C GLN A 395 1.62 5.26 16.32
N ILE A 396 1.73 6.48 16.84
CA ILE A 396 2.99 7.24 16.84
C ILE A 396 4.00 6.52 17.74
N LEU A 397 5.05 5.97 17.13
CA LEU A 397 6.13 5.24 17.78
C LEU A 397 7.23 6.16 18.28
N ASN A 398 7.53 7.21 17.50
CA ASN A 398 8.53 8.21 17.85
C ASN A 398 8.35 9.52 17.07
N ARG A 399 8.97 10.60 17.54
CA ARG A 399 9.05 11.90 16.85
C ARG A 399 10.46 12.48 16.98
N TYR A 400 11.05 12.86 15.85
CA TYR A 400 12.43 13.34 15.76
C TYR A 400 12.47 14.78 15.23
N PRO A 401 12.76 15.79 16.08
CA PRO A 401 12.75 17.19 15.63
C PRO A 401 13.86 17.50 14.63
N VAL A 402 13.55 18.34 13.64
CA VAL A 402 14.48 18.82 12.62
C VAL A 402 14.43 20.35 12.57
N ASN A 403 15.58 21.00 12.60
CA ASN A 403 15.71 22.45 12.49
C ASN A 403 16.56 22.80 11.25
N MET A 404 15.94 23.30 10.17
CA MET A 404 16.63 23.60 8.91
C MET A 404 17.13 25.05 8.86
N GLY A 405 18.42 25.23 8.54
CA GLY A 405 19.06 26.55 8.46
C GLY A 405 19.29 27.21 9.83
N PHE A 406 19.11 26.50 10.93
CA PHE A 406 19.41 26.98 12.29
C PHE A 406 20.81 26.55 12.71
N GLU A 407 21.79 27.44 12.54
CA GLU A 407 23.12 27.26 13.12
C GLU A 407 23.03 27.33 14.65
N THR A 408 23.43 26.24 15.32
CA THR A 408 23.65 26.27 16.76
C THR A 408 24.81 27.21 17.08
N LYS A 409 24.50 28.35 17.71
CA LYS A 409 25.53 29.20 18.31
C LYS A 409 26.23 28.45 19.44
N PHE A 410 27.35 27.84 19.12
CA PHE A 410 28.38 27.59 20.13
C PHE A 410 28.86 28.94 20.65
N ASP A 411 28.41 29.32 21.85
CA ASP A 411 28.93 30.47 22.58
C ASP A 411 30.36 30.16 23.09
N ALA A 412 31.29 30.17 22.13
CA ALA A 412 32.70 29.91 22.30
C ALA A 412 33.43 31.11 22.94
N GLY A 413 32.99 31.51 24.14
CA GLY A 413 33.82 32.23 25.10
C GLY A 413 33.23 33.47 25.75
N THR A 414 32.91 33.33 27.04
CA THR A 414 33.26 34.32 28.07
C THR A 414 34.04 33.66 29.21
N GLY A 415 35.07 32.89 28.85
CA GLY A 415 36.05 32.34 29.79
C GLY A 415 37.24 33.28 29.99
N LEU A 416 37.09 34.27 30.87
CA LEU A 416 38.16 35.11 31.46
C LEU A 416 37.83 35.47 32.92
#